data_AF-A0A9D8UHP4-F1
#
_entry.id   AF-A0A9D8UHP4-F1
#
_cell.length_a   1.000
_cell.length_b   1.000
_cell.length_c   1.000
_cell.angle_alpha   90.00
_cell.angle_beta   90.00
_cell.angle_gamma   90.00
#
_symmetry.space_group_name_H-M   'P 1'
#
loop_
_entity.id
_entity.type
_entity.pdbx_description
1 polymer ?
#
loop_
_entity_poly.entity_id
_entity_poly.type
_entity_poly.pdbx_seq_one_letter_code
_entity_poly.pdbx_strand_id
1 'polypeptide(L)'
;METLFNSEDQITEEWINYLALEGAALAENSEEYIDRYMNRELENPLFIDFLESEKSAKFLANFEEETGELNFSFAETLLITPRFRIRLPKLRKLKSAIKKVFCDVVKVQVDGGIKDIIKAVLLGLIPVLGGGGIAPVLLPFIIAYIAKLLKNGADAVCA
;
A
#
# COMPACT_ATOMS: atom_id res chain seq x y z
N MET A 1 8.54 -13.16 -11.69
CA MET A 1 8.20 -12.96 -10.27
C MET A 1 6.81 -13.52 -10.06
N GLU A 2 6.66 -14.44 -9.12
CA GLU A 2 5.38 -15.04 -8.77
C GLU A 2 4.46 -14.01 -8.08
N THR A 3 3.16 -14.12 -8.27
CA THR A 3 2.15 -13.16 -7.81
C THR A 3 1.18 -13.86 -6.88
N LEU A 4 0.86 -13.20 -5.78
CA LEU A 4 -0.15 -13.65 -4.83
C LEU A 4 -1.53 -13.13 -5.25
N PHE A 5 -2.59 -13.83 -4.84
CA PHE A 5 -3.96 -13.35 -4.96
C PHE A 5 -4.36 -13.00 -6.40
N ASN A 6 -4.14 -13.93 -7.33
CA ASN A 6 -4.59 -13.80 -8.72
C ASN A 6 -6.12 -13.90 -8.84
N SER A 7 -6.77 -14.42 -7.81
CA SER A 7 -8.21 -14.54 -7.68
C SER A 7 -8.61 -14.46 -6.20
N GLU A 8 -9.88 -14.18 -5.93
CA GLU A 8 -10.41 -13.99 -4.57
C GLU A 8 -10.23 -15.25 -3.68
N ASP A 9 -10.38 -16.44 -4.24
CA ASP A 9 -10.22 -17.73 -3.55
C ASP A 9 -8.79 -17.97 -3.02
N GLN A 10 -7.80 -17.27 -3.56
CA GLN A 10 -6.42 -17.34 -3.07
C GLN A 10 -6.18 -16.50 -1.81
N ILE A 11 -7.10 -15.58 -1.46
CA ILE A 11 -7.07 -14.85 -0.20
C ILE A 11 -7.79 -15.68 0.86
N THR A 12 -7.09 -16.72 1.36
CA THR A 12 -7.62 -17.61 2.38
C THR A 12 -7.88 -16.87 3.70
N GLU A 13 -8.70 -17.46 4.57
CA GLU A 13 -8.95 -16.89 5.90
C GLU A 13 -7.67 -16.76 6.73
N GLU A 14 -6.72 -17.68 6.57
CA GLU A 14 -5.40 -17.62 7.19
C GLU A 14 -4.61 -16.39 6.74
N TRP A 15 -4.60 -16.11 5.42
CA TRP A 15 -4.00 -14.89 4.89
C TRP A 15 -4.66 -13.64 5.45
N ILE A 16 -6.00 -13.61 5.50
CA ILE A 16 -6.73 -12.45 6.02
C ILE A 16 -6.39 -12.24 7.50
N ASN A 17 -6.36 -13.30 8.30
CA ASN A 17 -6.01 -13.23 9.72
C ASN A 17 -4.58 -12.72 9.91
N TYR A 18 -3.63 -13.25 9.14
CA TYR A 18 -2.23 -12.80 9.18
C TYR A 18 -2.11 -11.31 8.84
N LEU A 19 -2.67 -10.89 7.70
CA LEU A 19 -2.57 -9.51 7.20
C LEU A 19 -3.30 -8.52 8.14
N ALA A 20 -4.41 -8.94 8.73
CA ALA A 20 -5.15 -8.15 9.70
C ALA A 20 -4.39 -7.97 11.02
N LEU A 21 -3.74 -9.02 11.51
CA LEU A 21 -2.89 -8.95 12.72
C LEU A 21 -1.69 -8.04 12.48
N GLU A 22 -1.02 -8.15 11.35
CA GLU A 22 0.09 -7.27 10.96
C GLU A 22 -0.39 -5.80 10.86
N GLY A 23 -1.52 -5.56 10.19
CA GLY A 23 -2.08 -4.22 10.05
C GLY A 23 -2.51 -3.60 11.39
N ALA A 24 -3.16 -4.38 12.25
CA ALA A 24 -3.56 -3.95 13.59
C ALA A 24 -2.35 -3.65 14.47
N ALA A 25 -1.36 -4.55 14.49
CA ALA A 25 -0.12 -4.35 15.24
C ALA A 25 0.61 -3.07 14.78
N LEU A 26 0.66 -2.80 13.47
CA LEU A 26 1.24 -1.56 12.95
C LEU A 26 0.42 -0.33 13.36
N ALA A 27 -0.91 -0.38 13.30
CA ALA A 27 -1.79 0.73 13.65
C ALA A 27 -1.70 1.13 15.14
N GLU A 28 -1.43 0.16 16.03
CA GLU A 28 -1.20 0.39 17.46
C GLU A 28 0.10 1.15 17.76
N ASN A 29 1.10 1.09 16.87
CA ASN A 29 2.37 1.81 17.02
C ASN A 29 2.27 3.29 16.65
N SER A 30 3.27 4.11 16.97
CA SER A 30 3.30 5.53 16.58
C SER A 30 3.33 5.72 15.05
N GLU A 31 2.83 6.86 14.55
CA GLU A 31 2.88 7.15 13.10
C GLU A 31 4.33 7.12 12.58
N GLU A 32 5.27 7.63 13.36
CA GLU A 32 6.71 7.58 13.07
C GLU A 32 7.25 6.16 12.91
N TYR A 33 6.69 5.19 13.64
CA TYR A 33 7.06 3.78 13.50
C TYR A 33 6.55 3.21 12.17
N ILE A 34 5.29 3.48 11.82
CA ILE A 34 4.70 3.05 10.55
C ILE A 34 5.49 3.65 9.38
N ASP A 35 5.89 4.92 9.49
CA ASP A 35 6.73 5.56 8.50
C ASP A 35 8.10 4.91 8.36
N ARG A 36 8.77 4.59 9.47
CA ARG A 36 10.05 3.86 9.42
C ARG A 36 9.89 2.48 8.80
N TYR A 37 8.80 1.77 9.09
CA TYR A 37 8.50 0.49 8.46
C TYR A 37 8.34 0.64 6.95
N MET A 38 7.50 1.56 6.48
CA MET A 38 7.34 1.82 5.06
C MET A 38 8.68 2.20 4.40
N ASN A 39 9.47 3.06 5.04
CA ASN A 39 10.78 3.47 4.51
C ASN A 39 11.75 2.29 4.36
N ARG A 40 11.74 1.34 5.29
CA ARG A 40 12.53 0.11 5.17
C ARG A 40 12.12 -0.70 3.94
N GLU A 41 10.81 -0.82 3.67
CA GLU A 41 10.32 -1.55 2.49
C GLU A 41 10.69 -0.84 1.17
N LEU A 42 10.85 0.48 1.18
CA LEU A 42 11.33 1.22 0.00
C LEU A 42 12.80 0.98 -0.33
N GLU A 43 13.59 0.55 0.66
CA GLU A 43 14.98 0.13 0.49
C GLU A 43 15.10 -1.36 0.15
N ASN A 44 14.01 -2.12 0.14
CA ASN A 44 14.01 -3.53 -0.23
C ASN A 44 14.37 -3.66 -1.73
N PRO A 45 15.45 -4.37 -2.10
CA PRO A 45 15.85 -4.53 -3.50
C PRO A 45 14.74 -5.12 -4.37
N LEU A 46 13.95 -6.05 -3.84
CA LEU A 46 12.84 -6.66 -4.57
C LEU A 46 11.70 -5.65 -4.82
N PHE A 47 11.49 -4.71 -3.89
CA PHE A 47 10.47 -3.67 -4.03
C PHE A 47 10.92 -2.67 -5.10
N ILE A 48 12.20 -2.31 -5.07
CA ILE A 48 12.86 -1.47 -6.07
C ILE A 48 12.75 -2.11 -7.46
N ASP A 49 13.12 -3.39 -7.58
CA ASP A 49 13.04 -4.13 -8.85
C ASP A 49 11.59 -4.18 -9.36
N PHE A 50 10.62 -4.37 -8.47
CA PHE A 50 9.21 -4.28 -8.83
C PHE A 50 8.86 -2.90 -9.38
N LEU A 51 9.20 -1.81 -8.68
CA LEU A 51 8.93 -0.45 -9.13
C LEU A 51 9.62 -0.13 -10.46
N GLU A 52 10.71 -0.79 -10.81
CA GLU A 52 11.41 -0.60 -12.08
C GLU A 52 10.88 -1.50 -13.21
N SER A 53 10.13 -2.54 -12.86
CA SER A 53 9.57 -3.49 -13.85
C SER A 53 8.50 -2.88 -14.77
N GLU A 54 8.37 -3.44 -15.98
CA GLU A 54 7.26 -3.12 -16.89
C GLU A 54 5.88 -3.40 -16.27
N LYS A 55 5.80 -4.38 -15.37
CA LYS A 55 4.54 -4.72 -14.67
C LYS A 55 4.08 -3.54 -13.83
N SER A 56 4.97 -2.92 -13.05
CA SER A 56 4.60 -1.72 -12.28
C SER A 56 4.25 -0.55 -13.18
N ALA A 57 4.95 -0.37 -14.32
CA ALA A 57 4.66 0.70 -15.26
C ALA A 57 3.24 0.58 -15.85
N LYS A 58 2.84 -0.63 -16.27
CA LYS A 58 1.48 -0.90 -16.77
C LYS A 58 0.42 -0.68 -15.70
N PHE A 59 0.68 -1.13 -14.47
CA PHE A 59 -0.21 -0.93 -13.32
C PHE A 59 -0.41 0.56 -12.98
N LEU A 60 0.69 1.30 -12.83
CA LEU A 60 0.68 2.70 -12.41
C LEU A 60 0.25 3.66 -13.54
N ALA A 61 0.16 3.21 -14.79
CA ALA A 61 -0.22 4.05 -15.92
C ALA A 61 -1.61 4.70 -15.74
N ASN A 62 -2.54 3.98 -15.08
CA ASN A 62 -3.93 4.42 -14.89
C ASN A 62 -4.14 5.29 -13.64
N PHE A 63 -3.07 5.60 -12.90
CA PHE A 63 -3.13 6.36 -11.66
C PHE A 63 -2.49 7.73 -11.82
N GLU A 64 -3.22 8.75 -11.39
CA GLU A 64 -2.68 10.08 -11.18
C GLU A 64 -1.77 10.09 -9.95
N GLU A 65 -0.80 11.00 -9.94
CA GLU A 65 0.08 11.19 -8.80
C GLU A 65 -0.63 11.98 -7.69
N GLU A 66 -0.54 11.49 -6.45
CA GLU A 66 -0.97 12.26 -5.28
C GLU A 66 -0.15 13.55 -5.20
N THR A 67 -0.82 14.69 -5.31
CA THR A 67 -0.25 16.01 -5.09
C THR A 67 -0.21 16.28 -3.59
N GLY A 68 0.79 15.71 -2.92
CA GLY A 68 0.99 15.89 -1.48
C GLY A 68 2.44 15.67 -1.08
N GLU A 69 2.83 16.25 0.05
CA GLU A 69 4.12 15.93 0.66
C GLU A 69 4.10 14.46 1.08
N LEU A 70 5.14 13.74 0.63
CA LEU A 70 5.39 12.41 1.12
C LEU A 70 5.95 12.54 2.53
N ASN A 71 5.05 12.56 3.53
CA ASN A 71 5.41 12.50 4.94
C ASN A 71 6.02 11.14 5.24
N PHE A 72 7.33 11.03 5.00
CA PHE A 72 8.16 9.97 5.49
C PHE A 72 9.06 10.57 6.58
N SER A 73 9.02 10.01 7.79
CA SER A 73 9.91 10.44 8.90
C SER A 73 11.41 10.29 8.59
N PHE A 74 11.75 9.52 7.55
CA PHE A 74 13.11 9.32 7.03
C PHE A 74 13.38 10.11 5.73
N ALA A 75 12.42 10.92 5.26
CA ALA A 75 12.48 11.68 4.00
C ALA A 75 13.67 12.62 3.92
N GLU A 76 14.09 13.22 5.04
CA GLU A 76 15.20 14.17 5.02
C GLU A 76 16.50 13.52 4.54
N THR A 77 16.67 12.20 4.74
CA THR A 77 17.85 11.45 4.30
C THR A 77 17.67 10.79 2.92
N LEU A 78 16.45 10.37 2.56
CA LEU A 78 16.15 9.70 1.27
C LEU A 78 16.04 10.68 0.09
N LEU A 79 15.69 11.94 0.33
CA LEU A 79 15.65 13.01 -0.69
C LEU A 79 17.04 13.34 -1.30
N ILE A 80 18.11 12.77 -0.75
CA ILE A 80 19.50 13.04 -1.12
C ILE A 80 20.01 12.07 -2.20
N THR A 81 19.42 10.88 -2.38
CA THR A 81 19.92 9.95 -3.40
C THR A 81 19.20 10.15 -4.76
N PRO A 82 19.94 10.35 -5.86
CA PRO A 82 19.35 10.48 -7.20
C PRO A 82 18.46 9.30 -7.61
N ARG A 83 18.77 8.10 -7.11
CA ARG A 83 18.00 6.88 -7.34
C ARG A 83 16.57 6.98 -6.79
N PHE A 84 16.38 7.60 -5.64
CA PHE A 84 15.05 7.72 -5.04
C PHE A 84 14.18 8.76 -5.75
N ARG A 85 14.79 9.85 -6.26
CA ARG A 85 14.06 10.89 -7.03
C ARG A 85 13.37 10.35 -8.27
N ILE A 86 13.99 9.41 -8.98
CA ILE A 86 13.42 8.79 -10.19
C ILE A 86 12.19 7.92 -9.85
N ARG A 87 12.15 7.35 -8.64
CA ARG A 87 11.09 6.44 -8.19
C ARG A 87 9.95 7.15 -7.48
N LEU A 88 10.17 8.39 -7.04
CA LEU A 88 9.18 9.22 -6.35
C LEU A 88 7.82 9.30 -7.08
N PRO A 89 7.77 9.52 -8.42
CA PRO A 89 6.50 9.55 -9.13
C PRO A 89 5.77 8.22 -9.07
N LYS A 90 6.48 7.09 -9.24
CA LYS A 90 5.90 5.75 -9.17
C LYS A 90 5.36 5.43 -7.78
N LEU A 91 6.09 5.84 -6.74
CA LEU A 91 5.66 5.68 -5.36
C LEU A 91 4.41 6.52 -5.05
N ARG A 92 4.35 7.77 -5.52
CA ARG A 92 3.13 8.60 -5.40
C ARG A 92 1.94 7.94 -6.07
N LYS A 93 2.11 7.43 -7.29
CA LYS A 93 1.04 6.70 -7.99
C LYS A 93 0.60 5.44 -7.24
N LEU A 94 1.53 4.67 -6.67
CA LEU A 94 1.21 3.48 -5.87
C LEU A 94 0.38 3.86 -4.64
N LYS A 95 0.82 4.87 -3.89
CA LYS A 95 0.06 5.39 -2.74
C LYS A 95 -1.33 5.89 -3.16
N SER A 96 -1.42 6.61 -4.28
CA SER A 96 -2.69 7.09 -4.84
C SER A 96 -3.64 5.94 -5.15
N ALA A 97 -3.13 4.87 -5.76
CA ALA A 97 -3.90 3.67 -6.06
C ALA A 97 -4.45 3.02 -4.79
N ILE A 98 -3.59 2.81 -3.77
CA ILE A 98 -3.99 2.21 -2.50
C ILE A 98 -4.99 3.10 -1.77
N LYS A 99 -4.73 4.41 -1.69
CA LYS A 99 -5.61 5.39 -1.03
C LYS A 99 -6.97 5.47 -1.70
N LYS A 100 -7.02 5.47 -3.04
CA LYS A 100 -8.27 5.45 -3.79
C LYS A 100 -9.11 4.23 -3.45
N VAL A 101 -8.52 3.03 -3.54
CA VAL A 101 -9.21 1.78 -3.20
C VAL A 101 -9.63 1.77 -1.73
N PHE A 102 -8.77 2.23 -0.82
CA PHE A 102 -9.10 2.40 0.60
C PHE A 102 -10.34 3.28 0.80
N CYS A 103 -10.38 4.44 0.16
CA CYS A 103 -11.50 5.36 0.26
C CYS A 103 -12.78 4.79 -0.36
N ASP A 104 -12.68 4.08 -1.47
CA ASP A 104 -13.82 3.39 -2.08
C ASP A 104 -14.37 2.30 -1.14
N VAL A 105 -13.49 1.59 -0.43
CA VAL A 105 -13.87 0.53 0.54
C VAL A 105 -14.53 1.12 1.79
N VAL A 106 -13.91 2.09 2.46
CA VAL A 106 -14.44 2.63 3.73
C VAL A 106 -15.72 3.43 3.55
N LYS A 107 -15.95 4.03 2.36
CA LYS A 107 -17.23 4.67 2.02
C LYS A 107 -18.40 3.67 1.92
N VAL A 108 -18.09 2.41 1.61
CA VAL A 108 -19.09 1.34 1.46
C VAL A 108 -19.20 0.51 2.74
N GLN A 109 -18.11 0.33 3.48
CA GLN A 109 -18.07 -0.44 4.73
C GLN A 109 -18.15 0.46 5.97
N VAL A 110 -19.35 0.94 6.27
CA VAL A 110 -19.62 1.87 7.39
C VAL A 110 -19.28 1.28 8.77
N ASP A 111 -19.32 -0.05 8.94
CA ASP A 111 -19.16 -0.73 10.23
C ASP A 111 -18.09 -1.86 10.23
N GLY A 112 -17.25 -1.93 9.21
CA GLY A 112 -16.24 -2.99 9.08
C GLY A 112 -15.09 -2.84 10.08
N GLY A 113 -14.66 -3.94 10.71
CA GLY A 113 -13.43 -3.94 11.51
C GLY A 113 -12.18 -3.78 10.64
N ILE A 114 -11.01 -3.51 11.24
CA ILE A 114 -9.73 -3.37 10.51
C ILE A 114 -9.43 -4.56 9.57
N LYS A 115 -9.83 -5.77 9.99
CA LYS A 115 -9.72 -7.00 9.20
C LYS A 115 -10.52 -6.93 7.90
N ASP A 116 -11.76 -6.43 7.96
CA ASP A 116 -12.66 -6.34 6.81
C ASP A 116 -12.18 -5.28 5.83
N ILE A 117 -11.69 -4.15 6.35
CA ILE A 117 -11.10 -3.08 5.56
C ILE A 117 -9.85 -3.58 4.82
N ILE A 118 -8.90 -4.21 5.53
CA ILE A 118 -7.67 -4.75 4.90
C ILE A 118 -8.03 -5.77 3.81
N LYS A 119 -8.95 -6.70 4.10
CA LYS A 119 -9.42 -7.68 3.12
C LYS A 119 -10.01 -7.02 1.88
N ALA A 120 -10.94 -6.09 2.08
CA ALA A 120 -11.64 -5.42 0.99
C ALA A 120 -10.69 -4.55 0.15
N VAL A 121 -9.69 -3.90 0.77
CA VAL A 121 -8.67 -3.14 0.05
C VAL A 121 -7.79 -4.07 -0.80
N LEU A 122 -7.34 -5.20 -0.25
CA LEU A 122 -6.56 -6.17 -1.03
C LEU A 122 -7.36 -6.71 -2.21
N LEU A 123 -8.63 -7.06 -2.00
CA LEU A 123 -9.54 -7.50 -3.07
C LEU A 123 -9.75 -6.40 -4.12
N GLY A 124 -9.94 -5.15 -3.70
CA GLY A 124 -10.07 -4.02 -4.61
C GLY A 124 -8.80 -3.71 -5.40
N LEU A 125 -7.62 -4.02 -4.85
CA LEU A 125 -6.34 -3.83 -5.53
C LEU A 125 -6.06 -4.90 -6.59
N ILE A 126 -6.57 -6.13 -6.47
CA ILE A 126 -6.35 -7.22 -7.44
C ILE A 126 -6.76 -6.85 -8.88
N PRO A 127 -8.00 -6.41 -9.16
CA PRO A 127 -8.41 -6.06 -10.52
C PRO A 127 -7.62 -4.85 -11.03
N VAL A 128 -7.27 -3.94 -10.12
CA VAL A 128 -6.49 -2.74 -10.41
C VAL A 128 -5.04 -3.06 -10.79
N LEU A 129 -4.46 -4.12 -10.21
CA LEU A 129 -3.11 -4.62 -10.50
C LEU A 129 -3.00 -5.40 -11.82
N GLY A 130 -4.00 -5.27 -12.70
CA GLY A 130 -4.01 -5.85 -14.04
C GLY A 130 -4.46 -7.30 -14.09
N GLY A 131 -5.24 -7.76 -13.10
CA GLY A 131 -5.83 -9.11 -13.07
C GLY A 131 -4.84 -10.27 -12.88
N GLY A 132 -3.55 -9.96 -12.68
CA GLY A 132 -2.47 -10.94 -12.47
C GLY A 132 -1.91 -10.92 -11.05
N GLY A 133 -2.76 -10.63 -10.07
CA GLY A 133 -2.43 -10.65 -8.64
C GLY A 133 -1.46 -9.57 -8.13
N ILE A 134 -1.30 -9.56 -6.82
CA ILE A 134 -0.41 -8.67 -6.06
C ILE A 134 1.01 -9.25 -6.03
N ALA A 135 2.00 -8.43 -6.35
CA ALA A 135 3.39 -8.84 -6.11
C ALA A 135 3.62 -9.00 -4.60
N PRO A 136 4.11 -10.14 -4.10
CA PRO A 136 4.27 -10.38 -2.65
C PRO A 136 5.06 -9.27 -1.95
N VAL A 137 6.07 -8.73 -2.63
CA VAL A 137 6.91 -7.65 -2.11
C VAL A 137 6.14 -6.35 -1.83
N LEU A 138 4.97 -6.13 -2.44
CA LEU A 138 4.14 -4.98 -2.15
C LEU A 138 3.33 -5.13 -0.87
N LEU A 139 3.05 -6.35 -0.41
CA LEU A 139 2.14 -6.59 0.71
C LEU A 139 2.55 -5.86 1.99
N PRO A 140 3.83 -5.92 2.43
CA PRO A 140 4.25 -5.18 3.62
C PRO A 140 3.98 -3.68 3.52
N PHE A 141 4.27 -3.08 2.36
CA PHE A 141 4.02 -1.66 2.12
C PHE A 141 2.52 -1.33 2.09
N ILE A 142 1.71 -2.16 1.42
CA ILE A 142 0.25 -1.98 1.35
C ILE A 142 -0.36 -2.02 2.76
N ILE A 143 0.00 -3.02 3.57
CA ILE A 143 -0.51 -3.18 4.94
C ILE A 143 -0.10 -1.97 5.79
N ALA A 144 1.18 -1.58 5.76
CA ALA A 144 1.67 -0.45 6.53
C ALA A 144 1.00 0.86 6.11
N TYR A 145 0.78 1.06 4.81
CA TYR A 145 0.12 2.26 4.32
C TYR A 145 -1.37 2.28 4.71
N ILE A 146 -2.09 1.16 4.61
CA ILE A 146 -3.48 1.06 5.10
C ILE A 146 -3.54 1.37 6.61
N ALA A 147 -2.62 0.81 7.41
CA ALA A 147 -2.54 1.09 8.84
C ALA A 147 -2.33 2.60 9.11
N LYS A 148 -1.47 3.26 8.32
CA LYS A 148 -1.30 4.72 8.38
C LYS A 148 -2.59 5.47 8.04
N LEU A 149 -3.29 5.09 6.97
CA LEU A 149 -4.55 5.73 6.57
C LEU A 149 -5.62 5.60 7.66
N LEU A 150 -5.74 4.42 8.27
CA LEU A 150 -6.66 4.18 9.38
C LEU A 150 -6.28 5.02 10.62
N LYS A 151 -4.98 5.08 10.94
CA LYS A 151 -4.48 5.87 12.08
C LYS A 151 -4.79 7.36 11.91
N ASN A 152 -4.72 7.87 10.69
CA ASN A 152 -5.02 9.26 10.36
C ASN A 152 -6.52 9.57 10.31
N GLY A 153 -7.38 8.54 10.42
CA GLY A 153 -8.83 8.66 10.37
C GLY A 153 -9.36 8.63 8.93
N ALA A 154 -10.31 7.73 8.66
CA ALA A 154 -10.87 7.54 7.32
C ALA A 154 -11.49 8.84 6.76
N ASP A 155 -12.23 9.60 7.58
CA ASP A 155 -12.85 10.87 7.15
C ASP A 155 -11.81 11.91 6.74
N ALA A 156 -10.73 12.05 7.50
CA ALA A 156 -9.68 13.02 7.18
C ALA A 156 -8.88 12.62 5.93
N VAL A 157 -8.70 11.31 5.70
CA VAL A 157 -7.97 10.78 4.55
C VAL A 157 -8.80 10.82 3.27
N CYS A 158 -10.11 10.63 3.36
CA CYS A 158 -11.01 10.41 2.23
C CYS A 158 -11.97 11.58 1.93
N ALA A 159 -11.81 12.70 2.63
CA ALA A 159 -12.44 13.99 2.36
C ALA A 159 -11.99 14.59 1.02
#